data_AF-A0A2L1KF76-F1
#
_entry.id   AF-A0A2L1KF76-F1
#
_cell.length_a   1.000
_cell.length_b   1.000
_cell.length_c   1.000
_cell.angle_alpha   90.00
_cell.angle_beta   90.00
_cell.angle_gamma   90.00
#
_symmetry.space_group_name_H-M   'P 1'
#
loop_
_entity.id
_entity.type
_entity.pdbx_description
1 polymer ?
#
loop_
_entity_poly.entity_id
_entity_poly.type
_entity_poly.pdbx_seq_one_letter_code
_entity_poly.pdbx_strand_id
1 'polypeptide(L)'
;MDLRYHLVAHVESLLVGQQAGQYLLVIDEVQRLLPVDYFDLADLYNLLQAKSICMTLIAFAQPDIDAQITMIKATREQQLMARFLTEVLTYPGCRGVDELGVILNAYDTGSEFPSGSGTSYTAHFIPKAFSAGFRLARVTEPLWLELSSSTSGPYMNNIPMEHLCESILNLLLSLAAKDSTSMELDPRWVSEAVQKSNLRAFCDAL
;
A
#
# COMPACT_ATOMS: atom_id res chain seq x y z
N MET A 1 -15.27 31.87 -11.63
CA MET A 1 -13.83 32.06 -11.36
C MET A 1 -13.29 30.67 -11.11
N ASP A 2 -12.35 30.22 -11.93
CA ASP A 2 -11.98 28.81 -12.11
C ASP A 2 -11.29 28.25 -10.85
N LEU A 3 -11.76 27.10 -10.33
CA LEU A 3 -11.18 26.41 -9.17
C LEU A 3 -9.66 26.20 -9.33
N ARG A 4 -9.22 26.01 -10.58
CA ARG A 4 -7.83 25.84 -11.01
C ARG A 4 -6.94 27.04 -10.67
N TYR A 5 -7.42 28.27 -10.85
CA TYR A 5 -6.65 29.46 -10.48
C TYR A 5 -6.51 29.61 -8.96
N HIS A 6 -7.53 29.21 -8.19
CA HIS A 6 -7.43 29.18 -6.73
C HIS A 6 -6.42 28.14 -6.27
N LEU A 7 -6.40 26.96 -6.89
CA LEU A 7 -5.41 25.92 -6.59
C LEU A 7 -3.99 26.40 -6.89
N VAL A 8 -3.76 27.00 -8.07
CA VAL A 8 -2.43 27.53 -8.43
C VAL A 8 -1.98 28.63 -7.47
N ALA A 9 -2.86 29.58 -7.13
CA ALA A 9 -2.54 30.63 -6.17
C ALA A 9 -2.26 30.06 -4.76
N HIS A 10 -2.96 29.00 -4.36
CA HIS A 10 -2.70 28.30 -3.11
C HIS A 10 -1.32 27.62 -3.13
N VAL A 11 -0.98 26.89 -4.20
CA VAL A 11 0.35 26.28 -4.39
C VAL A 11 1.45 27.36 -4.37
N GLU A 12 1.25 28.47 -5.07
CA GLU A 12 2.19 29.60 -5.03
C GLU A 12 2.41 30.11 -3.60
N SER A 13 1.34 30.25 -2.81
CA SER A 13 1.44 30.71 -1.42
C SER A 13 2.19 29.73 -0.51
N LEU A 14 2.06 28.42 -0.74
CA LEU A 14 2.81 27.38 0.00
C LEU A 14 4.30 27.38 -0.34
N LEU A 15 4.69 27.90 -1.51
CA LEU A 15 6.06 27.91 -1.99
C LEU A 15 6.79 29.24 -1.73
N VAL A 16 6.13 30.23 -1.11
CA VAL A 16 6.75 31.51 -0.76
C VAL A 16 7.94 31.28 0.17
N GLY A 17 9.13 31.72 -0.26
CA GLY A 17 10.37 31.60 0.50
C GLY A 17 11.21 30.35 0.19
N GLN A 18 10.74 29.45 -0.69
CA GLN A 18 11.50 28.31 -1.18
C GLN A 18 12.43 28.72 -2.36
N GLN A 19 13.63 28.14 -2.44
CA GLN A 19 14.61 28.45 -3.52
C GLN A 19 14.25 27.84 -4.88
N ALA A 20 13.50 26.75 -4.91
CA ALA A 20 12.98 26.12 -6.12
C ALA A 20 11.56 25.64 -5.86
N GLY A 21 10.60 26.10 -6.65
CA GLY A 21 9.20 25.69 -6.53
C GLY A 21 9.03 24.26 -7.03
N GLN A 22 9.03 23.29 -6.12
CA GLN A 22 8.63 21.91 -6.43
C GLN A 22 7.25 21.64 -5.85
N TYR A 23 6.38 21.04 -6.65
CA TYR A 23 5.04 20.64 -6.25
C TYR A 23 4.87 19.14 -6.50
N LEU A 24 4.86 18.36 -5.42
CA LEU A 24 4.60 16.93 -5.48
C LEU A 24 3.10 16.67 -5.35
N LEU A 25 2.49 16.16 -6.42
CA LEU A 25 1.11 15.71 -6.42
C LEU A 25 1.10 14.19 -6.27
N VAL A 26 0.43 13.69 -5.24
CA VAL A 26 0.22 12.26 -5.03
C VAL A 26 -1.25 11.93 -5.28
N ILE A 27 -1.53 10.99 -6.18
CA ILE A 27 -2.89 10.54 -6.48
C ILE A 27 -2.94 9.04 -6.20
N ASP A 28 -3.85 8.65 -5.33
CA ASP A 28 -4.19 7.25 -5.13
C ASP A 28 -5.33 6.84 -6.06
N GLU A 29 -5.35 5.57 -6.47
CA GLU A 29 -6.37 5.00 -7.36
C GLU A 29 -6.59 5.77 -8.68
N VAL A 30 -5.52 6.10 -9.40
CA VAL A 30 -5.55 6.93 -10.63
C VAL A 30 -6.38 6.33 -11.77
N GLN A 31 -6.60 5.02 -11.77
CA GLN A 31 -7.48 4.35 -12.74
C GLN A 31 -8.95 4.77 -12.59
N ARG A 32 -9.31 5.46 -11.51
CA ARG A 32 -10.65 6.02 -11.33
C ARG A 32 -10.85 7.35 -12.07
N LEU A 33 -9.77 7.97 -12.56
CA LEU A 33 -9.85 9.21 -13.32
C LEU A 33 -10.49 8.98 -14.69
N LEU A 34 -11.40 9.88 -15.06
CA LEU A 34 -11.98 9.94 -16.38
C LEU A 34 -11.01 10.64 -17.34
N PRO A 35 -11.15 10.43 -18.67
CA PRO A 35 -10.32 11.11 -19.67
C PRO A 35 -10.29 12.64 -19.52
N VAL A 36 -11.38 13.26 -19.08
CA VAL A 36 -11.47 14.70 -18.82
C VAL A 36 -10.56 15.17 -17.68
N ASP A 37 -10.43 14.36 -16.62
CA ASP A 37 -9.64 14.71 -15.43
C ASP A 37 -8.15 14.80 -15.77
N TYR A 38 -7.69 13.97 -16.71
CA TYR A 38 -6.32 14.04 -17.20
C TYR A 38 -6.02 15.32 -18.00
N PHE A 39 -7.02 15.90 -18.68
CA PHE A 39 -6.87 17.22 -19.31
C PHE A 39 -6.74 18.31 -18.25
N ASP A 40 -7.50 18.22 -17.16
CA ASP A 40 -7.37 19.16 -16.04
C ASP A 40 -5.99 19.06 -15.36
N LEU A 41 -5.43 17.86 -15.22
CA LEU A 41 -4.06 17.65 -14.73
C LEU A 41 -3.01 18.24 -15.66
N ALA A 42 -3.20 18.07 -16.97
CA ALA A 42 -2.34 18.66 -18.00
C ALA A 42 -2.38 20.20 -17.97
N ASP A 43 -3.56 20.78 -17.81
CA ASP A 43 -3.74 22.23 -17.67
C ASP A 43 -3.09 22.76 -16.38
N LEU A 44 -3.28 22.07 -15.25
CA LEU A 44 -2.63 22.42 -13.98
C LEU A 44 -1.11 22.42 -14.12
N TYR A 45 -0.54 21.39 -14.76
CA TYR A 45 0.89 21.31 -15.01
C TYR A 45 1.39 22.50 -15.84
N ASN A 46 0.68 22.87 -16.90
CA ASN A 46 1.04 24.02 -17.75
C ASN A 46 1.00 25.34 -16.97
N LEU A 47 -0.02 25.53 -16.13
CA LEU A 47 -0.16 26.72 -15.29
C LEU A 47 0.98 26.83 -14.27
N LEU A 48 1.33 25.73 -13.60
CA LEU A 48 2.45 25.69 -12.65
C LEU A 48 3.80 25.90 -13.37
N GLN A 49 3.98 25.29 -14.53
CA GLN A 49 5.19 25.48 -15.34
C GLN A 49 5.36 26.95 -15.77
N ALA A 50 4.27 27.64 -16.15
CA ALA A 50 4.30 29.07 -16.46
C ALA A 50 4.73 29.95 -15.27
N LYS A 51 4.58 29.45 -14.04
CA LYS A 51 5.06 30.06 -12.80
C LYS A 51 6.44 29.57 -12.37
N SER A 52 7.15 28.84 -13.21
CA SER A 52 8.45 28.20 -12.89
C SER A 52 8.37 27.22 -11.70
N ILE A 53 7.19 26.62 -11.49
CA ILE A 53 6.98 25.56 -10.50
C ILE A 53 7.05 24.21 -11.22
N CYS A 54 7.96 23.36 -10.78
CA CYS A 54 8.09 22.00 -11.30
C CYS A 54 7.10 21.09 -10.57
N MET A 55 6.12 20.55 -11.30
CA MET A 55 5.20 19.55 -10.77
C MET A 55 5.71 18.13 -11.05
N THR A 56 5.72 17.29 -10.02
CA THR A 56 5.96 15.84 -10.12
C THR A 56 4.70 15.11 -9.68
N LEU A 57 4.19 14.21 -10.53
CA LEU A 57 3.07 13.34 -10.19
C LEU A 57 3.61 11.97 -9.75
N ILE A 58 3.20 11.51 -8.57
CA ILE A 58 3.33 10.11 -8.15
C ILE A 58 1.91 9.56 -8.06
N ALA A 59 1.60 8.56 -8.86
CA ALA A 59 0.27 7.98 -8.93
C ALA A 59 0.32 6.48 -8.57
N PHE A 60 -0.66 6.03 -7.80
CA PHE A 60 -0.89 4.62 -7.51
C PHE A 60 -2.11 4.14 -8.30
N ALA A 61 -2.03 2.90 -8.80
CA ALA A 61 -3.05 2.35 -9.66
C ALA A 61 -3.19 0.84 -9.42
N GLN A 62 -4.39 0.33 -9.66
CA GLN A 62 -4.60 -1.11 -9.80
C GLN A 62 -4.18 -1.60 -11.20
N PRO A 63 -3.96 -2.92 -11.39
CA PRO A 63 -3.43 -3.48 -12.64
C PRO A 63 -4.26 -3.18 -13.90
N ASP A 64 -5.54 -2.84 -13.77
CA ASP A 64 -6.44 -2.46 -14.87
C ASP A 64 -6.07 -1.13 -15.55
N ILE A 65 -5.15 -0.35 -14.95
CA ILE A 65 -4.65 0.91 -15.52
C ILE A 65 -3.97 0.71 -16.89
N ASP A 66 -3.43 -0.47 -17.18
CA ASP A 66 -2.71 -0.74 -18.43
C ASP A 66 -3.59 -0.51 -19.68
N ALA A 67 -4.87 -0.88 -19.60
CA ALA A 67 -5.83 -0.65 -20.68
C ALA A 67 -6.08 0.85 -20.89
N GLN A 68 -6.21 1.61 -19.80
CA GLN A 68 -6.38 3.07 -19.85
C GLN A 68 -5.13 3.75 -20.42
N ILE A 69 -3.93 3.37 -19.96
CA ILE A 69 -2.66 3.89 -20.47
C ILE A 69 -2.53 3.61 -21.96
N THR A 70 -2.90 2.40 -22.41
CA THR A 70 -2.85 2.02 -23.83
C THR A 70 -3.79 2.89 -24.66
N MET A 71 -5.02 3.10 -24.20
CA MET A 71 -5.98 4.00 -24.84
C MET A 71 -5.47 5.44 -24.89
N ILE A 72 -4.88 5.91 -23.79
CA ILE A 72 -4.31 7.25 -23.68
C ILE A 72 -3.15 7.46 -24.66
N LYS A 73 -2.28 6.47 -24.80
CA LYS A 73 -1.13 6.53 -25.72
C LYS A 73 -1.54 6.45 -27.19
N ALA A 74 -2.69 5.86 -27.51
CA ALA A 74 -3.17 5.69 -28.88
C ALA A 74 -3.74 6.98 -29.50
N THR A 75 -4.20 7.93 -28.69
CA THR A 75 -4.84 9.16 -29.19
C THR A 75 -3.82 10.30 -29.31
N ARG A 76 -3.72 10.90 -30.50
CA ARG A 76 -2.78 12.00 -30.80
C ARG A 76 -2.98 13.25 -29.94
N GLU A 77 -4.19 13.45 -29.42
CA GLU A 77 -4.58 14.58 -28.56
C GLU A 77 -4.02 14.46 -27.12
N GLN A 78 -3.44 13.32 -26.76
CA GLN A 78 -3.05 13.00 -25.38
C GLN A 78 -1.53 13.00 -25.17
N GLN A 79 -0.76 13.65 -26.06
CA GLN A 79 0.70 13.79 -25.93
C GLN A 79 1.13 14.49 -24.61
N LEU A 80 0.29 15.36 -24.05
CA LEU A 80 0.53 15.92 -22.72
C LEU A 80 0.31 14.89 -21.60
N MET A 81 -0.69 14.03 -21.74
CA MET A 81 -1.01 12.99 -20.76
C MET A 81 0.06 11.89 -20.72
N ALA A 82 0.69 11.58 -21.86
CA ALA A 82 1.82 10.66 -21.93
C ALA A 82 3.03 11.09 -21.08
N ARG A 83 3.17 12.40 -20.76
CA ARG A 83 4.22 12.91 -19.86
C ARG A 83 4.02 12.51 -18.40
N PHE A 84 2.79 12.16 -17.99
CA PHE A 84 2.49 11.72 -16.63
C PHE A 84 2.58 10.20 -16.47
N LEU A 85 2.55 9.45 -17.58
CA LEU A 85 2.47 7.98 -17.60
C LEU A 85 3.70 7.38 -18.29
N THR A 86 4.86 8.03 -18.11
CA THR A 86 6.11 7.70 -18.81
C THR A 86 6.83 6.52 -18.17
N GLU A 87 6.77 6.41 -16.84
CA GLU A 87 7.34 5.31 -16.07
C GLU A 87 6.25 4.66 -15.23
N VAL A 88 5.99 3.37 -15.49
CA VAL A 88 5.06 2.54 -14.72
C VAL A 88 5.89 1.52 -13.99
N LEU A 89 5.88 1.58 -12.66
CA LEU A 89 6.58 0.65 -11.80
C LEU A 89 5.56 -0.32 -11.21
N THR A 90 5.73 -1.62 -11.47
CA THR A 90 4.91 -2.65 -10.82
C THR A 90 5.39 -2.81 -9.39
N TYR A 91 4.48 -2.58 -8.43
CA TYR A 91 4.73 -2.85 -7.03
C TYR A 91 4.10 -4.20 -6.66
N PRO A 92 4.90 -5.28 -6.50
CA PRO A 92 4.36 -6.58 -6.16
C PRO A 92 3.84 -6.61 -4.71
N GLY A 93 3.04 -7.62 -4.40
CA GLY A 93 2.75 -8.01 -3.03
C GLY A 93 3.98 -8.66 -2.36
N CYS A 94 3.75 -9.43 -1.30
CA CYS A 94 4.83 -10.12 -0.59
C CYS A 94 5.29 -11.36 -1.36
N ARG A 95 6.55 -11.40 -1.75
CA ARG A 95 7.10 -12.41 -2.68
C ARG A 95 7.89 -13.53 -2.00
N GLY A 96 8.21 -13.39 -0.73
CA GLY A 96 9.01 -14.39 -0.04
C GLY A 96 8.91 -14.34 1.47
N VAL A 97 9.43 -15.40 2.08
CA VAL A 97 9.56 -15.55 3.54
C VAL A 97 10.40 -14.41 4.16
N ASP A 98 11.44 -13.95 3.48
CA ASP A 98 12.30 -12.86 3.97
C ASP A 98 11.55 -11.52 4.00
N GLU A 99 10.81 -11.19 2.94
CA GLU A 99 9.96 -9.99 2.88
C GLU A 99 8.88 -10.04 3.97
N LEU A 100 8.24 -11.21 4.17
CA LEU A 100 7.29 -11.41 5.26
C LEU A 100 7.95 -11.21 6.64
N GLY A 101 9.18 -11.69 6.82
CA GLY A 101 9.96 -11.48 8.04
C GLY A 101 10.16 -10.00 8.37
N VAL A 102 10.48 -9.19 7.35
CA VAL A 102 10.60 -7.73 7.50
C VAL A 102 9.25 -7.11 7.92
N ILE A 103 8.16 -7.53 7.27
CA ILE A 103 6.80 -7.05 7.59
C ILE A 103 6.45 -7.38 9.05
N LEU A 104 6.59 -8.64 9.47
CA LEU A 104 6.24 -9.05 10.84
C LEU A 104 7.13 -8.39 11.91
N ASN A 105 8.41 -8.17 11.61
CA ASN A 105 9.28 -7.41 12.51
C ASN A 105 8.84 -5.95 12.68
N ALA A 106 8.21 -5.35 11.65
CA ALA A 106 7.62 -4.02 11.77
C ALA A 106 6.47 -4.02 12.81
N TYR A 107 5.65 -5.07 12.89
CA TYR A 107 4.62 -5.18 13.95
C TYR A 107 5.21 -5.28 15.37
N ASP A 108 6.42 -5.85 15.48
CA ASP A 108 7.12 -5.98 16.76
C ASP A 108 7.80 -4.68 17.21
N THR A 109 8.35 -3.89 16.27
CA THR A 109 9.26 -2.76 16.58
C THR A 109 9.16 -1.53 15.68
N GLY A 110 8.64 -1.65 14.46
CA GLY A 110 8.66 -0.60 13.44
C GLY A 110 7.33 0.17 13.27
N SER A 111 6.25 -0.31 13.89
CA SER A 111 4.92 0.31 13.85
C SER A 111 4.31 0.38 15.24
N GLU A 112 3.24 1.15 15.37
CA GLU A 112 2.67 1.55 16.64
C GLU A 112 1.14 1.44 16.61
N PHE A 113 0.55 0.94 17.70
CA PHE A 113 -0.90 0.91 17.90
C PHE A 113 -1.29 1.01 19.39
N PRO A 114 -2.21 1.92 19.75
CA PRO A 114 -2.77 2.99 18.93
C PRO A 114 -1.71 4.03 18.57
N SER A 115 -1.94 4.81 17.51
CA SER A 115 -1.01 5.86 17.08
C SER A 115 -0.72 6.87 18.20
N GLY A 116 0.56 7.17 18.44
CA GLY A 116 1.03 8.06 19.51
C GLY A 116 1.18 7.44 20.92
N SER A 117 0.94 6.13 21.08
CA SER A 117 1.10 5.38 22.35
C SER A 117 2.52 4.92 22.73
N GLY A 118 3.49 4.99 21.82
CA GLY A 118 4.80 4.34 21.88
C GLY A 118 4.78 2.80 21.88
N THR A 119 3.62 2.17 21.67
CA THR A 119 3.43 0.72 21.82
C THR A 119 3.33 0.03 20.48
N SER A 120 4.12 -1.01 20.23
CA SER A 120 4.03 -1.78 18.98
C SER A 120 2.76 -2.62 18.90
N TYR A 121 2.35 -3.00 17.69
CA TYR A 121 1.15 -3.82 17.49
C TYR A 121 1.21 -5.11 18.30
N THR A 122 2.32 -5.85 18.23
CA THR A 122 2.46 -7.10 18.99
C THR A 122 2.36 -6.84 20.49
N ALA A 123 3.01 -5.79 21.01
CA ALA A 123 2.94 -5.43 22.41
C ALA A 123 1.54 -5.00 22.86
N HIS A 124 0.75 -4.39 21.98
CA HIS A 124 -0.61 -3.98 22.26
C HIS A 124 -1.57 -5.17 22.36
N PHE A 125 -1.53 -6.09 21.39
CA PHE A 125 -2.49 -7.20 21.31
C PHE A 125 -2.16 -8.35 22.27
N ILE A 126 -0.88 -8.59 22.55
CA ILE A 126 -0.42 -9.67 23.42
C ILE A 126 0.63 -9.20 24.44
N PRO A 127 0.27 -8.26 25.33
CA PRO A 127 1.23 -7.62 26.24
C PRO A 127 1.95 -8.61 27.16
N LYS A 128 1.28 -9.65 27.65
CA LYS A 128 1.90 -10.64 28.55
C LYS A 128 2.93 -11.46 27.81
N ALA A 129 2.57 -12.04 26.66
CA ALA A 129 3.48 -12.82 25.85
C ALA A 129 4.66 -11.97 25.35
N PHE A 130 4.40 -10.74 24.90
CA PHE A 130 5.43 -9.83 24.41
C PHE A 130 6.44 -9.47 25.50
N SER A 131 5.97 -9.19 26.72
CA SER A 131 6.82 -8.93 27.88
C SER A 131 7.67 -10.15 28.30
N ALA A 132 7.16 -11.36 28.04
CA ALA A 132 7.87 -12.62 28.22
C ALA A 132 8.81 -12.98 27.04
N GLY A 133 8.94 -12.11 26.04
CA GLY A 133 9.86 -12.27 24.92
C GLY A 133 9.26 -12.88 23.65
N PHE A 134 7.94 -13.06 23.58
CA PHE A 134 7.27 -13.43 22.33
C PHE A 134 7.41 -12.29 21.30
N ARG A 135 7.64 -12.66 20.04
CA ARG A 135 7.73 -11.73 18.90
C ARG A 135 6.94 -12.33 17.75
N LEU A 136 6.16 -11.50 17.07
CA LEU A 136 5.35 -11.94 15.94
C LEU A 136 6.23 -12.44 14.79
N ALA A 137 7.43 -11.88 14.59
CA ALA A 137 8.39 -12.39 13.61
C ALA A 137 8.75 -13.89 13.77
N ARG A 138 8.47 -14.51 14.93
CA ARG A 138 8.64 -15.98 15.09
C ARG A 138 7.68 -16.80 14.22
N VAL A 139 6.57 -16.21 13.75
CA VAL A 139 5.56 -16.91 12.94
C VAL A 139 5.82 -16.78 11.43
N THR A 140 6.93 -16.15 11.01
CA THR A 140 7.24 -15.90 9.60
C THR A 140 7.20 -17.16 8.74
N GLU A 141 7.94 -18.21 9.10
CA GLU A 141 7.97 -19.45 8.34
C GLU A 141 6.60 -20.16 8.27
N PRO A 142 5.90 -20.44 9.39
CA PRO A 142 4.61 -21.11 9.32
C PRO A 142 3.56 -20.27 8.59
N LEU A 143 3.56 -18.94 8.77
CA LEU A 143 2.62 -18.06 8.06
C LEU A 143 2.90 -18.03 6.56
N TRP A 144 4.18 -17.97 6.15
CA TRP A 144 4.55 -18.04 4.74
C TRP A 144 4.09 -19.36 4.10
N LEU A 145 4.27 -20.49 4.78
CA LEU A 145 3.86 -21.80 4.28
C LEU A 145 2.34 -21.87 4.06
N GLU A 146 1.55 -21.39 5.01
CA GLU A 146 0.08 -21.38 4.89
C GLU A 146 -0.41 -20.40 3.81
N LEU A 147 0.19 -19.21 3.71
CA LEU A 147 -0.16 -18.24 2.67
C LEU A 147 0.20 -18.76 1.28
N SER A 148 1.43 -19.23 1.08
CA SER A 148 1.91 -19.72 -0.23
C SER A 148 1.13 -20.94 -0.71
N SER A 149 0.76 -21.86 0.18
CA SER A 149 -0.12 -22.99 -0.15
C SER A 149 -1.59 -22.60 -0.39
N SER A 150 -1.98 -21.38 0.00
CA SER A 150 -3.31 -20.82 -0.24
C SER A 150 -3.39 -19.95 -1.49
N THR A 151 -2.27 -19.63 -2.13
CA THR A 151 -2.21 -18.87 -3.39
C THR A 151 -2.20 -19.77 -4.62
N SER A 152 -2.75 -19.26 -5.73
CA SER A 152 -2.68 -19.88 -7.06
C SER A 152 -2.51 -18.81 -8.15
N GLY A 153 -2.16 -19.22 -9.38
CA GLY A 153 -2.06 -18.33 -10.53
C GLY A 153 -1.05 -17.18 -10.35
N PRO A 154 -1.40 -15.92 -10.72
CA PRO A 154 -0.48 -14.78 -10.65
C PRO A 154 -0.10 -14.35 -9.22
N TYR A 155 -0.72 -14.96 -8.20
CA TYR A 155 -0.44 -14.69 -6.79
C TYR A 155 0.54 -15.67 -6.16
N MET A 156 0.98 -16.70 -6.90
CA MET A 156 2.07 -17.56 -6.47
C MET A 156 3.34 -16.73 -6.25
N ASN A 157 3.86 -16.74 -5.02
CA ASN A 157 4.99 -15.89 -4.61
C ASN A 157 4.74 -14.39 -4.88
N ASN A 158 3.48 -13.95 -4.74
CA ASN A 158 3.07 -12.56 -4.89
C ASN A 158 1.78 -12.32 -4.09
N ILE A 159 1.85 -12.53 -2.77
CA ILE A 159 0.68 -12.49 -1.90
C ILE A 159 0.15 -11.05 -1.83
N PRO A 160 -1.14 -10.80 -2.17
CA PRO A 160 -1.73 -9.48 -2.06
C PRO A 160 -1.64 -8.93 -0.64
N MET A 161 -1.25 -7.67 -0.51
CA MET A 161 -1.06 -7.03 0.79
C MET A 161 -2.33 -6.99 1.65
N GLU A 162 -3.51 -6.89 1.02
CA GLU A 162 -4.81 -6.94 1.71
C GLU A 162 -4.97 -8.25 2.50
N HIS A 163 -4.91 -9.40 1.81
CA HIS A 163 -5.04 -10.71 2.45
C HIS A 163 -3.90 -11.04 3.41
N LEU A 164 -2.70 -10.54 3.15
CA LEU A 164 -1.57 -10.67 4.06
C LEU A 164 -1.85 -9.92 5.38
N CYS A 165 -2.27 -8.66 5.30
CA CYS A 165 -2.61 -7.84 6.46
C CYS A 165 -3.80 -8.43 7.23
N GLU A 166 -4.83 -8.90 6.52
CA GLU A 166 -5.98 -9.59 7.12
C GLU A 166 -5.56 -10.87 7.85
N SER A 167 -4.69 -11.69 7.25
CA SER A 167 -4.16 -12.89 7.89
C SER A 167 -3.40 -12.56 9.18
N ILE A 168 -2.56 -11.52 9.15
CA ILE A 168 -1.83 -11.05 10.34
C ILE A 168 -2.79 -10.55 11.41
N LEU A 169 -3.80 -9.76 11.03
CA LEU A 169 -4.81 -9.25 11.96
C LEU A 169 -5.60 -10.40 12.60
N ASN A 170 -6.07 -11.36 11.81
CA ASN A 170 -6.80 -12.54 12.29
C ASN A 170 -5.94 -13.37 13.26
N LEU A 171 -4.64 -13.49 12.98
CA LEU A 171 -3.70 -14.17 13.86
C LEU A 171 -3.53 -13.39 15.19
N LEU A 172 -3.27 -12.08 15.13
CA LEU A 172 -3.12 -11.23 16.32
C LEU A 172 -4.37 -11.27 17.21
N LEU A 173 -5.58 -11.21 16.63
CA LEU A 173 -6.83 -11.32 17.39
C LEU A 173 -6.97 -12.71 18.04
N SER A 174 -6.56 -13.77 17.34
CA SER A 174 -6.60 -15.14 17.86
C SER A 174 -5.60 -15.36 19.01
N LEU A 175 -4.44 -14.72 18.93
CA LEU A 175 -3.41 -14.71 19.98
C LEU A 175 -3.83 -13.86 21.18
N ALA A 176 -4.42 -12.69 20.96
CA ALA A 176 -4.91 -11.79 22.01
C ALA A 176 -5.89 -12.49 22.96
N ALA A 177 -6.79 -13.30 22.41
CA ALA A 177 -7.73 -14.11 23.19
C ALA A 177 -7.05 -15.16 24.10
N LYS A 178 -5.76 -15.42 23.92
CA LYS A 178 -4.97 -16.46 24.59
C LYS A 178 -3.70 -15.89 25.25
N ASP A 179 -3.62 -14.57 25.40
CA ASP A 179 -2.43 -13.88 25.89
C ASP A 179 -1.98 -14.39 27.27
N SER A 180 -0.75 -14.90 27.32
CA SER A 180 -0.14 -15.46 28.51
C SER A 180 1.37 -15.38 28.44
N THR A 181 2.05 -15.38 29.59
CA THR A 181 3.51 -15.33 29.66
C THR A 181 4.19 -16.59 29.14
N SER A 182 3.46 -17.70 29.04
CA SER A 182 3.91 -18.99 28.50
C SER A 182 3.25 -19.30 27.15
N MET A 183 2.91 -18.27 26.37
CA MET A 183 2.27 -18.44 25.07
C MET A 183 3.17 -19.24 24.13
N GLU A 184 2.63 -20.36 23.64
CA GLU A 184 3.21 -21.15 22.56
C GLU A 184 2.33 -21.05 21.32
N LEU A 185 2.95 -21.04 20.14
CA LEU A 185 2.23 -20.96 18.88
C LEU A 185 1.67 -22.34 18.52
N ASP A 186 0.35 -22.46 18.49
CA ASP A 186 -0.32 -23.60 17.87
C ASP A 186 -0.38 -23.39 16.35
N PRO A 187 0.20 -24.28 15.52
CA PRO A 187 0.16 -24.16 14.07
C PRO A 187 -1.26 -23.98 13.49
N ARG A 188 -2.27 -24.51 14.17
CA ARG A 188 -3.68 -24.36 13.74
C ARG A 188 -4.14 -22.91 13.70
N TRP A 189 -3.64 -22.05 14.59
CA TRP A 189 -4.04 -20.64 14.61
C TRP A 189 -3.55 -19.89 13.38
N VAL A 190 -2.40 -20.28 12.83
CA VAL A 190 -1.88 -19.71 11.58
C VAL A 190 -2.78 -20.11 10.41
N SER A 191 -3.11 -21.40 10.31
CA SER A 191 -3.98 -21.89 9.24
C SER A 191 -5.38 -21.25 9.30
N GLU A 192 -5.98 -21.17 10.49
CA GLU A 192 -7.28 -20.48 10.70
C GLU A 192 -7.22 -19.00 10.33
N ALA A 193 -6.12 -18.32 10.65
CA ALA A 193 -5.94 -16.90 10.34
C ALA A 193 -5.86 -16.64 8.83
N VAL A 194 -5.13 -17.48 8.10
CA VAL A 194 -5.04 -17.43 6.64
C VAL A 194 -6.38 -17.77 6.00
N GLN A 195 -7.08 -18.80 6.47
CA GLN A 195 -8.41 -19.16 5.96
C GLN A 195 -9.42 -18.00 6.10
N LYS A 196 -9.41 -17.30 7.24
CA LYS A 196 -10.29 -16.14 7.48
C LYS A 196 -10.00 -14.93 6.61
N SER A 197 -8.82 -14.83 5.99
CA SER A 197 -8.50 -13.78 5.01
C SER A 197 -9.17 -13.99 3.65
N ASN A 198 -9.82 -15.13 3.42
CA ASN A 198 -10.40 -15.50 2.13
C ASN A 198 -9.41 -15.52 0.94
N LEU A 199 -8.09 -15.54 1.19
CA LEU A 199 -7.06 -15.52 0.14
C LEU A 199 -7.29 -16.57 -0.95
N ARG A 200 -7.61 -17.81 -0.57
CA ARG A 200 -7.86 -18.88 -1.55
C ARG A 200 -9.08 -18.57 -2.44
N ALA A 201 -10.17 -18.13 -1.84
CA ALA A 201 -11.39 -17.77 -2.58
C ALA A 201 -11.15 -16.57 -3.51
N PHE A 202 -10.31 -15.62 -3.11
CA PHE A 202 -9.87 -14.52 -3.95
C PHE A 202 -9.07 -15.01 -5.16
N CYS A 203 -8.10 -15.90 -4.96
CA CYS A 203 -7.32 -16.47 -6.06
C CYS A 203 -8.17 -17.30 -7.02
N ASP A 204 -9.18 -18.03 -6.53
CA ASP A 204 -10.08 -18.86 -7.35
C ASP A 204 -11.10 -18.04 -8.17
N ALA A 205 -11.31 -16.76 -7.84
CA ALA A 205 -12.28 -15.90 -8.50
C ALA A 205 -11.74 -15.16 -9.75
N LEU A 206 -10.45 -15.32 -10.06
CA LEU A 206 -9.71 -14.63 -11.12
C LEU A 206 -9.25 -15.60 -12.21
#